data_AF-A0A378A0R7-F1
#
_entry.id   AF-A0A378A0R7-F1
#
_cell.length_a   1.000
_cell.length_b   1.000
_cell.length_c   1.000
_cell.angle_alpha   90.00
_cell.angle_beta   90.00
_cell.angle_gamma   90.00
#
_symmetry.space_group_name_H-M   'P 1'
#
loop_
_entity.id
_entity.type
_entity.pdbx_description
1 polymer ?
#
loop_
_entity_poly.entity_id
_entity_poly.type
_entity_poly.pdbx_seq_one_letter_code
_entity_poly.pdbx_strand_id
1 'polypeptide(L)' 'MIGGGPRFRKFGRRVMYAVADLDAWAADRSFETTSDPEYAEHHSADSRAR' A
#
# COMPACT_ATOMS: atom_id res chain seq x y z
N MET A 1 -5.75 -13.61 -0.87
CA MET A 1 -5.78 -12.15 -1.11
C MET A 1 -4.48 -11.77 -1.82
N ILE A 2 -4.56 -11.17 -3.00
CA ILE A 2 -3.37 -10.75 -3.77
C ILE A 2 -2.99 -9.35 -3.27
N GLY A 3 -1.73 -9.14 -2.86
CA GLY A 3 -1.28 -7.97 -2.11
C GLY A 3 -1.71 -6.64 -2.71
N GLY A 4 -2.24 -5.74 -1.88
CA GLY A 4 -2.81 -4.44 -2.25
C GLY A 4 -1.78 -3.36 -2.58
N GLY A 5 -0.64 -3.75 -3.13
CA GLY A 5 0.46 -2.85 -3.48
C GLY A 5 0.32 -2.21 -4.87
N PRO A 6 1.22 -1.28 -5.22
CA PRO A 6 1.24 -0.62 -6.52
C PRO A 6 1.49 -1.61 -7.66
N ARG A 7 1.17 -1.21 -8.89
CA ARG A 7 1.35 -2.06 -10.07
C ARG A 7 2.83 -2.41 -10.26
N PHE A 8 3.13 -3.71 -10.23
CA PHE A 8 4.49 -4.19 -10.42
C PHE A 8 4.82 -4.41 -11.90
N ARG A 9 6.10 -4.26 -12.24
CA ARG A 9 6.66 -4.64 -13.55
C ARG A 9 7.77 -5.67 -13.35
N LYS A 10 7.73 -6.76 -14.11
CA LYS A 10 8.68 -7.86 -14.01
C LYS A 10 9.76 -7.75 -15.07
N PHE A 11 11.01 -7.69 -14.63
CA PHE A 11 12.21 -7.69 -15.49
C PHE A 11 13.09 -8.87 -15.11
N GLY A 12 12.82 -10.02 -15.73
CA GLY A 12 13.46 -11.29 -15.39
C GLY A 12 13.23 -11.64 -13.91
N ARG A 13 14.31 -11.67 -13.13
CA ARG A 13 14.26 -11.94 -11.68
C ARG A 13 13.86 -10.73 -10.82
N ARG A 14 13.89 -9.52 -11.38
CA ARG A 14 13.64 -8.28 -10.62
C ARG A 14 12.19 -7.84 -10.78
N VAL A 15 11.65 -7.28 -9.70
CA VAL A 15 10.37 -6.57 -9.68
C VAL A 15 10.69 -5.09 -9.48
N MET A 16 10.11 -4.24 -10.33
CA MET A 16 10.28 -2.79 -10.27
C MET A 16 8.91 -2.12 -10.21
N TYR A 17 8.86 -0.95 -9.60
CA TYR A 17 7.71 -0.06 -9.60
C TYR A 17 8.06 1.20 -10.38
N ALA A 18 7.12 1.70 -11.17
CA ALA A 18 7.26 3.04 -11.72
C ALA A 18 6.94 4.04 -10.60
N VAL A 19 7.67 5.15 -10.55
CA VAL A 19 7.47 6.20 -9.54
C VAL A 19 6.01 6.67 -9.55
N ALA A 20 5.44 6.91 -10.74
CA ALA A 20 4.03 7.31 -10.86
C ALA A 20 3.03 6.30 -10.26
N ASP A 21 3.31 4.99 -10.32
CA ASP A 21 2.45 3.99 -9.70
C ASP A 21 2.64 3.96 -8.17
N LEU A 22 3.83 4.31 -7.66
CA LEU A 22 4.07 4.48 -6.22
C LEU A 22 3.32 5.71 -5.70
N ASP A 23 3.40 6.84 -6.41
CA ASP A 23 2.75 8.08 -6.03
C ASP A 23 1.22 7.93 -6.01
N ALA A 24 0.65 7.34 -7.07
CA ALA A 24 -0.78 7.08 -7.13
C ALA A 24 -1.25 6.14 -6.00
N TRP A 25 -0.51 5.05 -5.76
CA TRP A 25 -0.84 4.13 -4.69
C TRP A 25 -0.73 4.75 -3.30
N ALA A 26 0.25 5.63 -3.08
CA ALA A 26 0.42 6.36 -1.83
C ALA A 26 -0.68 7.39 -1.63
N ALA A 27 -1.09 8.12 -2.68
CA ALA A 27 -2.20 9.08 -2.62
C ALA A 27 -3.54 8.39 -2.31
N ASP A 28 -3.80 7.24 -2.93
CA ASP A 28 -5.01 6.44 -2.66
C ASP A 28 -5.05 5.85 -1.23
N ARG A 29 -3.93 5.87 -0.51
CA ARG A 29 -3.77 5.30 0.84
C ARG A 29 -3.14 6.30 1.82
N SER A 30 -3.25 7.59 1.52
CA SER A 30 -2.76 8.64 2.42
C SER A 30 -3.84 8.98 3.43
N PHE A 31 -3.43 9.15 4.68
CA PHE A 31 -4.27 9.62 5.77
C PHE A 31 -3.69 10.92 6.30
N GLU A 32 -4.54 11.86 6.72
CA GLU A 32 -4.06 13.18 7.16
C GLU A 32 -3.27 13.12 8.47
N THR A 33 -3.57 12.14 9.33
CA THR A 33 -2.89 11.96 10.60
C THR A 33 -2.82 10.49 11.00
N THR A 34 -1.78 10.11 11.74
CA THR A 34 -1.62 8.75 12.28
C THR A 34 -2.62 8.42 13.39
N SER A 35 -3.35 9.43 13.89
CA SER A 35 -4.47 9.28 14.84
C SER A 35 -5.84 9.25 14.15
N ASP A 36 -5.87 9.21 12.81
CA ASP A 36 -7.11 9.14 12.07
C ASP A 36 -7.79 7.80 12.39
N PRO A 37 -9.07 7.79 12.83
CA PRO A 37 -9.78 6.55 13.09
C PRO A 37 -9.82 5.62 11.86
N GLU A 38 -9.88 6.17 10.64
CA GLU A 38 -9.85 5.39 9.40
C GLU A 38 -8.49 4.68 9.24
N TYR A 39 -7.38 5.35 9.57
CA TYR A 39 -6.05 4.76 9.62
C TYR A 39 -5.96 3.63 10.66
N ALA A 40 -6.50 3.86 11.86
CA ALA A 40 -6.50 2.87 12.94
C ALA A 40 -7.31 1.61 12.58
N GLU A 41 -8.45 1.77 11.91
CA GLU A 41 -9.28 0.67 11.42
C GLU A 41 -8.59 -0.12 10.29
N HIS A 42 -7.99 0.56 9.30
CA HIS A 42 -7.29 -0.10 8.21
C HIS A 42 -6.04 -0.89 8.67
N HIS A 43 -5.28 -0.37 9.64
CA HIS A 43 -4.06 -1.02 10.14
C HIS A 43 -4.29 -2.02 11.28
N SER A 44 -5.41 -1.92 12.01
CA SER A 44 -5.79 -2.92 13.02
C SER A 44 -6.23 -4.24 12.40
N ALA A 45 -6.80 -4.21 11.18
CA ALA A 45 -7.16 -5.41 10.43
C ALA A 45 -5.94 -6.22 9.95
N ASP A 46 -4.84 -5.54 9.58
CA ASP A 46 -3.59 -6.17 9.11
C ASP A 46 -2.78 -6.79 10.27
N SER A 47 -2.87 -6.20 11.48
CA SER A 47 -2.15 -6.69 12.66
C SER A 47 -2.80 -7.90 13.33
N ARG A 48 -4.10 -8.17 13.10
CA ARG A 48 -4.81 -9.37 13.61
C ARG A 48 -4.60 -10.63 12.77
N ALA A 49 -3.88 -10.56 11.66
CA ALA A 49 -3.60 -11.70 10.78
C ALA A 49 -2.24 -12.39 11.04
N ARG A 50 -1.59 -12.10 12.18
CA ARG A 50 -0.35 -12.78 12.60
C ARG A 50 -0.60 -13.93 13.56
#